data_AF-N6X8A9-F1
#
_entry.id   AF-N6X8A9-F1
#
_cell.length_a   1.000
_cell.length_b   1.000
_cell.length_c   1.000
_cell.angle_alpha   90.00
_cell.angle_beta   90.00
_cell.angle_gamma   90.00
#
_symmetry.space_group_name_H-M   'P 1'
#
loop_
_entity.id
_entity.type
_entity.pdbx_description
1 polymer ?
#
loop_
_entity_poly.entity_id
_entity_poly.type
_entity_poly.pdbx_seq_one_letter_code
_entity_poly.pdbx_strand_id
1 'polypeptide(L)' 'MEERIENAAAAAQEAFWASIAAAFPEVRSGDFPPDAHMAFERACIDATTTWVEGNMPQPQVQENV' A
#
# COMPACT_ATOMS: atom_id res chain seq x y z
N MET A 1 11.40 1.53 -9.26
CA MET A 1 10.16 0.72 -9.21
C MET A 1 9.64 0.71 -7.79
N GLU A 2 10.51 0.41 -6.84
CA GLU A 2 10.32 0.54 -5.40
C GLU A 2 9.67 1.88 -4.99
N GLU A 3 10.27 3.01 -5.35
CA GLU A 3 9.69 4.36 -5.06
C GLU A 3 8.26 4.55 -5.61
N ARG A 4 7.93 3.94 -6.76
CA ARG A 4 6.56 4.03 -7.32
C ARG A 4 5.56 3.21 -6.51
N ILE A 5 5.99 2.07 -5.98
CA ILE A 5 5.18 1.21 -5.12
C ILE A 5 4.96 1.89 -3.77
N GLU A 6 6.02 2.44 -3.17
CA GLU A 6 5.94 3.19 -1.91
C GLU A 6 4.98 4.37 -2.01
N ASN A 7 5.11 5.20 -3.06
CA ASN A 7 4.21 6.32 -3.29
C ASN A 7 2.74 5.88 -3.50
N ALA A 8 2.51 4.79 -4.23
CA ALA A 8 1.17 4.24 -4.42
C ALA A 8 0.58 3.70 -3.09
N ALA A 9 1.39 3.01 -2.29
CA ALA A 9 1.01 2.49 -0.99
C ALA A 9 0.69 3.64 -0.01
N ALA A 10 1.49 4.71 0.01
CA ALA A 10 1.24 5.88 0.84
C ALA A 10 -0.10 6.56 0.49
N ALA A 11 -0.36 6.81 -0.79
CA ALA A 11 -1.63 7.40 -1.23
C ALA A 11 -2.84 6.50 -0.89
N ALA A 12 -2.69 5.18 -0.99
CA ALA A 12 -3.74 4.24 -0.61
C ALA A 12 -4.02 4.27 0.90
N GLN A 13 -2.99 4.42 1.73
CA GLN A 13 -3.14 4.56 3.18
C GLN A 13 -3.88 5.85 3.55
N GLU A 14 -3.58 6.98 2.90
CA GLU A 14 -4.32 8.23 3.10
C GLU A 14 -5.82 8.05 2.80
N ALA A 15 -6.14 7.41 1.67
CA ALA A 15 -7.53 7.12 1.29
C ALA A 15 -8.23 6.18 2.29
N PHE A 16 -7.51 5.17 2.79
CA PHE A 16 -8.02 4.27 3.84
C PHE A 16 -8.39 5.07 5.09
N TRP A 17 -7.47 5.90 5.61
CA TRP A 17 -7.72 6.67 6.82
C TRP A 17 -8.80 7.74 6.63
N ALA A 18 -8.90 8.36 5.45
CA ALA A 18 -10.00 9.26 5.12
C ALA A 18 -11.36 8.54 5.21
N SER A 19 -11.45 7.30 4.73
CA SER A 19 -12.67 6.51 4.83
C SER A 19 -13.01 6.11 6.26
N ILE A 20 -12.02 5.76 7.08
CA ILE A 20 -12.24 5.44 8.50
C ILE A 20 -12.68 6.69 9.27
N ALA A 21 -12.03 7.83 9.05
CA ALA A 21 -12.40 9.09 9.70
C ALA A 21 -13.83 9.54 9.34
N ALA A 22 -14.26 9.32 8.10
CA ALA A 22 -15.63 9.58 7.68
C ALA A 22 -16.66 8.66 8.39
N ALA A 23 -16.27 7.43 8.72
CA ALA A 23 -17.12 6.46 9.40
C ALA A 23 -17.21 6.69 10.92
N PHE A 24 -16.20 7.31 11.53
CA PHE A 24 -16.12 7.57 12.98
C PHE A 24 -15.87 9.05 13.31
N PRO A 25 -16.81 9.97 12.97
CA PRO A 25 -16.62 11.42 13.11
C PRO A 25 -16.48 11.93 14.56
N GLU A 26 -16.85 11.11 15.54
CA GLU A 26 -16.63 11.35 16.97
C GLU A 26 -15.17 11.16 17.40
N VAL A 27 -14.38 10.40 16.66
CA VAL A 27 -12.95 10.18 16.92
C VAL A 27 -12.16 11.31 16.28
N ARG A 28 -11.84 12.35 17.06
CA ARG A 28 -11.20 13.59 16.57
C ARG A 28 -9.75 13.78 17.04
N SER A 29 -9.27 12.92 17.91
CA SER A 29 -7.98 13.06 18.58
C SER A 29 -7.43 11.70 18.97
N GLY A 30 -6.12 11.61 19.08
CA GLY A 30 -5.41 10.40 19.44
C GLY A 30 -4.45 10.00 18.32
N ASP A 31 -3.24 9.63 18.71
CA ASP A 31 -2.23 9.16 17.77
C ASP A 31 -2.42 7.67 17.50
N PHE A 32 -2.21 7.27 16.25
CA PHE A 32 -2.04 5.87 15.95
C PHE A 32 -0.67 5.43 16.50
N PRO A 33 -0.59 4.37 17.34
CA PRO A 33 0.67 3.98 17.97
C PRO A 33 1.79 3.79 16.93
N PRO A 34 3.01 4.32 17.16
CA PRO A 34 4.08 4.30 16.16
C PRO A 34 4.41 2.90 15.62
N ASP A 35 4.50 1.89 16.50
CA ASP A 35 4.78 0.52 16.10
C ASP A 35 3.68 -0.06 15.20
N ALA A 36 2.41 0.28 15.49
CA ALA A 36 1.27 -0.13 14.69
C ALA A 36 1.23 0.60 13.35
N HIS A 37 1.64 1.88 13.32
CA HIS A 37 1.79 2.66 12.09
C HIS A 37 2.83 2.04 11.16
N MET A 38 4.02 1.73 11.68
CA MET A 38 5.09 1.08 10.91
C MET A 38 4.68 -0.30 10.39
N ALA A 39 3.99 -1.10 11.21
CA ALA A 39 3.51 -2.41 10.80
C ALA A 39 2.45 -2.32 9.68
N PHE A 40 1.55 -1.34 9.76
CA PHE A 40 0.54 -1.10 8.73
C PHE A 40 1.18 -0.62 7.41
N GLU A 41 2.09 0.35 7.48
CA GLU A 41 2.82 0.86 6.32
C GLU A 41 3.55 -0.28 5.60
N ARG A 42 4.26 -1.14 6.35
CA ARG A 42 4.95 -2.30 5.79
C ARG A 42 4.00 -3.25 5.08
N ALA A 43 2.85 -3.56 5.71
CA ALA A 43 1.86 -4.46 5.12
C ALA A 43 1.26 -3.88 3.82
N CYS A 44 1.04 -2.57 3.75
CA CYS A 44 0.57 -1.90 2.53
C CYS A 44 1.59 -1.96 1.40
N ILE A 45 2.88 -1.78 1.70
CA ILE A 45 3.96 -1.93 0.71
C ILE A 45 4.01 -3.37 0.21
N ASP A 46 4.06 -4.35 1.11
CA ASP A 46 4.16 -5.78 0.74
C ASP A 46 2.95 -6.23 -0.11
N ALA A 47 1.74 -5.79 0.23
CA ALA A 47 0.54 -6.06 -0.56
C ALA A 47 0.60 -5.42 -1.96
N THR A 48 1.06 -4.16 -2.04
CA THR A 48 1.18 -3.44 -3.31
C THR A 48 2.24 -4.09 -4.20
N THR A 49 3.40 -4.45 -3.63
CA THR A 49 4.45 -5.19 -4.33
C THR A 49 3.92 -6.51 -4.88
N THR A 50 3.29 -7.32 -4.03
CA THR A 50 2.74 -8.63 -4.42
C THR A 50 1.75 -8.48 -5.57
N TRP A 51 0.87 -7.47 -5.51
CA TRP A 51 -0.09 -7.22 -6.56
C TRP A 51 0.58 -6.78 -7.87
N VAL A 52 1.51 -5.84 -7.81
CA VAL A 52 2.22 -5.34 -9.00
C VAL A 52 3.01 -6.48 -9.65
N GLU A 53 3.82 -7.20 -8.89
CA GLU A 53 4.64 -8.30 -9.42
C GLU A 53 3.79 -9.42 -10.01
N GLY A 54 2.69 -9.78 -9.35
CA GLY A 54 1.77 -10.82 -9.83
C GLY A 54 0.99 -10.44 -11.09
N ASN A 55 0.89 -9.15 -11.42
CA ASN A 55 0.14 -8.65 -12.58
C ASN A 55 1.02 -8.00 -13.64
N MET A 56 2.33 -7.90 -13.43
CA MET A 56 3.26 -7.40 -14.43
C MET A 56 3.39 -8.41 -15.57
N PRO A 57 3.39 -7.97 -16.84
CA PRO A 57 3.63 -8.86 -17.96
C PRO A 57 4.98 -9.56 -17.80
N GLN A 58 5.00 -10.90 -17.84
CA GLN A 58 6.28 -11.61 -17.90
C GLN A 58 6.95 -11.30 -19.24
N PRO A 59 8.26 -11.01 -19.25
CA PRO A 59 8.98 -10.87 -20.51
C PRO A 59 8.86 -12.19 -21.28
N GLN A 60 8.29 -12.13 -22.48
CA GLN A 60 8.17 -13.27 -23.37
C GLN A 60 9.58 -13.79 -23.65
N VAL A 61 9.89 -15.00 -23.16
CA VAL A 61 11.12 -15.69 -23.51
C VAL A 61 10.97 -16.07 -24.98
N GLN A 62 11.66 -15.36 -25.86
CA GLN A 62 11.68 -15.65 -27.28
C GLN A 62 12.52 -16.92 -27.46
N GLU A 63 11.88 -18.09 -27.47
CA GLU A 63 12.53 -19.34 -27.86
C GLU A 63 12.88 -19.23 -29.35
N ASN A 64 14.17 -19.00 -29.63
CA ASN A 64 14.71 -19.12 -30.98
C ASN A 64 14.76 -20.61 -31.33
N VAL A 65 13.84 -21.04 -32.20
CA VAL A 65 13.88 -22.35 -32.90
C VAL A 65 14.83 -22.29 -34.08
#